data_AF-A0A0B1T0S8-F1
#
_entry.id   AF-A0A0B1T0S8-F1
#
_cell.length_a   1.000
_cell.length_b   1.000
_cell.length_c   1.000
_cell.angle_alpha   90.00
_cell.angle_beta   90.00
_cell.angle_gamma   90.00
#
_symmetry.space_group_name_H-M   'P 1'
#
loop_
_entity.id
_entity.type
_entity.pdbx_description
1 polymer ?
#
loop_
_entity_poly.entity_id
_entity_poly.type
_entity_poly.pdbx_seq_one_letter_code
_entity_poly.pdbx_strand_id
1 'polypeptide(L)'
;MDWVTSWSRRLDPGSVDLTITRALAEWQKHANLEFRRAQDPILNMRFGVGSHQCEYPFTSSVLAHAFRPNTLSFEQKDDPTNIIGDVHFNDDMPWNPELLLATTIHEVGHSLGLPHVLDDPNSVMYPVLVEGQRFTPRDIQTIQTMYGPALTRHIRPSHYPPNSTSSEGRSREVETHSEDEEDVDEIPQPCSSGADAATPYRSEFIIFKNKWLWRVLKNGEMI
;
A
#
# COMPACT_ATOMS: atom_id res chain seq x y z
N MET A 1 10.94 13.91 19.21
CA MET A 1 10.55 12.57 18.71
C MET A 1 10.15 12.80 17.29
N ASP A 2 10.80 12.14 16.35
CA ASP A 2 10.79 12.50 14.93
C ASP A 2 10.41 11.28 14.10
N TRP A 3 9.93 11.49 12.87
CA TRP A 3 9.65 10.41 11.91
C TRP A 3 10.94 9.78 11.37
N VAL A 4 12.04 10.52 11.45
CA VAL A 4 13.29 10.26 10.74
C VAL A 4 14.40 9.98 11.74
N THR A 5 15.11 8.87 11.55
CA THR A 5 16.25 8.49 12.40
C THR A 5 17.61 8.67 11.70
N SER A 6 17.62 8.89 10.39
CA SER A 6 18.80 9.29 9.60
C SER A 6 18.37 10.28 8.53
N TRP A 7 18.98 11.47 8.49
CA TRP A 7 18.52 12.61 7.69
C TRP A 7 19.22 12.72 6.34
N SER A 8 18.53 13.31 5.36
CA SER A 8 19.12 13.59 4.05
C SER A 8 20.29 14.58 4.18
N ARG A 9 21.34 14.37 3.39
CA ARG A 9 22.45 15.34 3.25
C ARG A 9 22.09 16.52 2.33
N ARG A 10 20.95 16.45 1.63
CA ARG A 10 20.58 17.39 0.56
C ARG A 10 19.42 18.31 0.93
N LEU A 11 18.55 17.88 1.84
CA LEU A 11 17.40 18.65 2.31
C LEU A 11 17.59 19.04 3.78
N ASP A 12 17.11 20.22 4.15
CA ASP A 12 17.09 20.60 5.55
C ASP A 12 16.05 19.75 6.32
N PRO A 13 16.29 19.48 7.62
CA PRO A 13 15.40 18.65 8.42
C PRO A 13 13.95 19.16 8.49
N GLY A 14 13.74 20.49 8.46
CA GLY A 14 12.40 21.08 8.49
C GLY A 14 11.62 20.79 7.22
N SER A 15 12.26 20.89 6.05
CA SER A 15 11.65 20.51 4.78
C SER A 15 11.33 19.01 4.73
N VAL A 16 12.20 18.15 5.26
CA VAL A 16 11.97 16.70 5.30
C VAL A 16 10.77 16.38 6.21
N ASP A 17 10.73 16.94 7.43
CA ASP A 17 9.64 16.72 8.37
C ASP A 17 8.28 17.21 7.82
N LEU A 18 8.26 18.39 7.20
CA LEU A 18 7.05 18.93 6.57
C LEU A 18 6.56 18.04 5.42
N THR A 19 7.47 17.59 4.56
CA THR A 19 7.13 16.74 3.41
C THR A 19 6.60 15.38 3.85
N ILE A 20 7.26 14.73 4.81
CA ILE A 20 6.80 13.45 5.37
C ILE A 20 5.44 13.61 6.04
N THR A 21 5.27 14.64 6.86
CA THR A 21 3.99 14.92 7.52
C THR A 21 2.86 15.11 6.50
N ARG A 22 3.13 15.79 5.39
CA ARG A 22 2.18 15.94 4.29
C ARG A 22 1.84 14.60 3.63
N ALA A 23 2.84 13.77 3.31
CA ALA A 23 2.62 12.46 2.70
C ALA A 23 1.73 11.56 3.57
N LEU A 24 2.01 11.50 4.88
CA LEU A 24 1.21 10.76 5.85
C LEU A 24 -0.24 11.29 5.90
N ALA A 25 -0.40 12.61 5.89
CA ALA A 25 -1.73 13.23 5.89
C ALA A 25 -2.54 12.90 4.62
N GLU A 26 -1.92 12.68 3.46
CA GLU A 26 -2.64 12.25 2.25
C GLU A 26 -3.31 10.88 2.44
N TRP A 27 -2.63 9.90 3.04
CA TRP A 27 -3.22 8.60 3.35
C TRP A 27 -4.38 8.69 4.34
N GLN A 28 -4.28 9.57 5.34
CA GLN A 28 -5.35 9.81 6.32
C GLN A 28 -6.64 10.40 5.70
N LYS A 29 -6.58 11.02 4.52
CA LYS A 29 -7.77 11.50 3.82
C LYS A 29 -8.63 10.37 3.25
N HIS A 30 -8.02 9.20 3.03
CA HIS A 30 -8.65 8.09 2.31
C HIS A 30 -8.97 6.89 3.19
N ALA A 31 -8.30 6.73 4.33
CA ALA A 31 -8.51 5.61 5.24
C ALA A 31 -8.61 6.03 6.71
N ASN A 32 -9.19 5.17 7.55
CA ASN A 32 -9.26 5.38 9.00
C ASN A 32 -7.89 5.14 9.67
N LEU A 33 -6.96 6.04 9.40
CA LEU A 33 -5.58 6.02 9.88
C LEU A 33 -5.28 7.26 10.71
N GLU A 34 -4.43 7.08 11.71
CA GLU A 34 -3.83 8.18 12.46
C GLU A 34 -2.33 7.93 12.64
N PHE A 35 -1.51 8.85 12.13
CA PHE A 35 -0.07 8.80 12.35
C PHE A 35 0.32 9.68 13.53
N ARG A 36 1.11 9.11 14.45
CA ARG A 36 1.69 9.83 15.59
C ARG A 36 3.16 9.49 15.71
N ARG A 37 3.96 10.47 16.11
CA ARG A 37 5.37 10.26 16.44
C ARG A 37 5.46 9.42 17.72
N ALA A 38 6.38 8.48 17.75
CA ALA A 38 6.57 7.55 18.87
C ALA A 38 8.07 7.34 19.16
N GLN A 39 8.38 6.83 20.35
CA GLN A 39 9.77 6.51 20.74
C GLN A 39 10.28 5.24 20.04
N ASP A 40 9.42 4.23 19.93
CA ASP A 40 9.66 2.96 19.24
C ASP A 40 8.61 2.83 18.12
N PRO A 41 8.79 3.55 17.00
CA PRO A 41 7.78 3.62 15.95
C PRO A 41 7.72 2.31 15.15
N ILE A 42 6.52 1.98 14.69
CA ILE A 42 6.24 0.90 13.73
C ILE A 42 6.66 1.32 12.30
N LEU A 43 6.61 2.61 12.03
CA LEU A 43 7.00 3.21 10.75
C LEU A 43 8.13 4.21 11.03
N ASN A 44 9.35 3.84 10.66
CA ASN A 44 10.50 4.72 10.73
C ASN A 44 11.01 5.06 9.33
N MET A 45 11.52 6.27 9.16
CA MET A 45 12.03 6.77 7.90
C MET A 45 13.53 7.06 7.99
N ARG A 46 14.29 6.62 6.98
CA ARG A 46 15.76 6.71 6.99
C ARG A 46 16.31 7.10 5.64
N PHE A 47 17.27 8.01 5.62
CA PHE A 47 18.10 8.28 4.45
C PHE A 47 19.41 7.50 4.55
N GLY A 48 19.79 6.80 3.47
CA GLY A 48 20.97 5.94 3.41
C GLY A 48 21.57 5.87 2.02
N VAL A 49 22.79 5.32 1.91
CA VAL A 49 23.53 5.19 0.63
C VAL A 49 24.06 3.78 0.52
N GLY A 50 24.00 3.18 -0.68
CA GLY A 50 24.57 1.85 -0.92
C GLY A 50 24.08 0.84 0.12
N SER A 51 24.98 0.20 0.86
CA SER A 51 24.61 -0.65 2.01
C SER A 51 24.25 0.22 3.23
N HIS A 52 23.02 0.07 3.72
CA HIS A 52 22.45 0.94 4.74
C HIS A 52 21.57 0.17 5.76
N GLN A 53 22.21 -0.70 6.54
CA GLN A 53 21.59 -1.39 7.69
C GLN A 53 20.36 -2.26 7.35
N CYS A 54 20.28 -2.76 6.13
CA CYS A 54 19.36 -3.81 5.70
C CYS A 54 20.04 -4.66 4.61
N GLU A 55 19.40 -5.77 4.22
CA GLU A 55 19.93 -6.70 3.21
C GLU A 55 19.78 -6.21 1.76
N TYR A 56 19.14 -5.05 1.56
CA TYR A 56 18.85 -4.47 0.24
C TYR A 56 19.66 -3.19 0.04
N PRO A 57 20.89 -3.25 -0.50
CA PRO A 57 21.65 -2.04 -0.79
C PRO A 57 21.03 -1.25 -1.96
N PHE A 58 21.14 0.08 -1.91
CA PHE A 58 20.70 0.95 -3.00
C PHE A 58 21.60 0.85 -4.22
N THR A 59 20.97 0.93 -5.40
CA THR A 59 21.62 1.18 -6.69
C THR A 59 21.23 2.55 -7.21
N SER A 60 21.88 3.03 -8.26
CA SER A 60 21.63 4.37 -8.85
C SER A 60 20.23 4.54 -9.45
N SER A 61 19.46 3.46 -9.62
CA SER A 61 18.10 3.50 -10.20
C SER A 61 16.99 3.41 -9.16
N VAL A 62 17.32 3.22 -7.88
CA VAL A 62 16.33 3.04 -6.80
C VAL A 62 16.19 4.34 -6.03
N LEU A 63 14.98 4.90 -5.99
CA LEU A 63 14.66 6.10 -5.21
C LEU A 63 14.56 5.78 -3.72
N ALA A 64 13.81 4.73 -3.40
CA ALA A 64 13.54 4.30 -2.04
C ALA A 64 13.07 2.84 -2.06
N HIS A 65 12.92 2.25 -0.88
CA HIS A 65 12.13 1.04 -0.68
C HIS A 65 11.46 1.07 0.69
N ALA A 66 10.42 0.26 0.83
CA ALA A 66 9.74 0.02 2.09
C ALA A 66 9.60 -1.46 2.40
N PHE A 67 9.53 -1.79 3.67
CA PHE A 67 9.36 -3.16 4.16
C PHE A 67 7.89 -3.41 4.46
N ARG A 68 7.16 -3.84 3.45
CA ARG A 68 5.73 -4.12 3.55
C ARG A 68 5.44 -5.21 4.60
N PRO A 69 4.44 -5.05 5.48
CA PRO A 69 4.01 -6.11 6.38
C PRO A 69 3.31 -7.25 5.62
N ASN A 70 3.55 -8.49 6.05
CA ASN A 70 2.93 -9.69 5.48
C ASN A 70 1.49 -9.90 5.97
N THR A 71 1.14 -9.31 7.11
CA THR A 71 -0.21 -9.30 7.68
C THR A 71 -0.52 -7.88 8.17
N LEU A 72 -1.70 -7.64 8.75
CA LEU A 72 -1.96 -6.37 9.45
C LEU A 72 -1.37 -6.32 10.88
N SER A 73 -0.64 -7.37 11.29
CA SER A 73 0.09 -7.42 12.56
C SER A 73 1.46 -6.76 12.42
N PHE A 74 1.79 -5.90 13.38
CA PHE A 74 3.11 -5.34 13.59
C PHE A 74 3.75 -5.89 14.87
N GLU A 75 3.35 -7.10 15.29
CA GLU A 75 3.91 -7.72 16.48
C GLU A 75 5.38 -8.10 16.28
N GLN A 76 6.21 -7.84 17.29
CA GLN A 76 7.66 -8.08 17.24
C GLN A 76 8.04 -9.55 16.95
N LYS A 77 7.16 -10.50 17.27
CA LYS A 77 7.40 -11.92 16.95
C LYS A 77 7.42 -12.18 15.43
N ASP A 78 6.71 -11.33 14.68
CA ASP A 78 6.58 -11.38 13.22
C ASP A 78 7.62 -10.46 12.54
N ASP A 79 8.34 -9.62 13.30
CA ASP A 79 9.41 -8.73 12.85
C ASP A 79 10.62 -8.71 13.80
N PRO A 80 11.50 -9.73 13.76
CA PRO A 80 12.68 -9.80 14.63
C PRO A 80 13.73 -8.72 14.31
N THR A 81 13.65 -8.10 13.12
CA THR A 81 14.55 -7.05 12.67
C THR A 81 14.08 -5.64 13.02
N ASN A 82 12.81 -5.49 13.40
CA ASN A 82 12.13 -4.22 13.65
C ASN A 82 12.28 -3.24 12.46
N ILE A 83 12.16 -3.77 11.24
CA ILE A 83 12.23 -3.00 9.98
C ILE A 83 10.92 -3.07 9.20
N ILE A 84 9.99 -3.98 9.53
CA ILE A 84 8.69 -4.04 8.88
C ILE A 84 7.96 -2.73 9.15
N GLY A 85 7.47 -2.11 8.09
CA GLY A 85 6.91 -0.78 8.07
C GLY A 85 7.91 0.29 7.66
N ASP A 86 9.21 0.10 7.85
CA ASP A 86 10.19 1.16 7.59
C ASP A 86 10.28 1.55 6.11
N VAL A 87 10.61 2.82 5.88
CA VAL A 87 10.90 3.40 4.57
C VAL A 87 12.35 3.88 4.54
N HIS A 88 13.11 3.41 3.58
CA HIS A 88 14.47 3.88 3.34
C HIS A 88 14.53 4.67 2.04
N PHE A 89 15.10 5.87 2.09
CA PHE A 89 15.34 6.76 0.95
C PHE A 89 16.82 6.72 0.54
N ASN A 90 17.07 6.59 -0.75
CA ASN A 90 18.42 6.62 -1.30
C ASN A 90 18.95 8.07 -1.32
N ASP A 91 19.86 8.40 -0.41
CA ASP A 91 20.40 9.75 -0.25
C ASP A 91 21.41 10.17 -1.33
N ASP A 92 21.75 9.27 -2.26
CA ASP A 92 22.47 9.65 -3.48
C ASP A 92 21.55 10.34 -4.50
N MET A 93 20.22 10.17 -4.39
CA MET A 93 19.25 10.76 -5.29
C MET A 93 19.12 12.28 -5.10
N PRO A 94 18.77 13.03 -6.16
CA PRO A 94 18.69 14.50 -6.12
C PRO A 94 17.38 14.95 -5.46
N TRP A 95 17.23 14.70 -4.16
CA TRP A 95 16.03 15.01 -3.41
C TRP A 95 15.67 16.51 -3.49
N ASN A 96 14.43 16.75 -3.86
CA ASN A 96 13.72 18.00 -3.65
C ASN A 96 12.39 17.68 -2.94
N PRO A 97 11.66 18.67 -2.39
CA PRO A 97 10.44 18.41 -1.64
C PRO A 97 9.35 17.69 -2.45
N GLU A 98 9.25 17.91 -3.76
CA GLU A 98 8.23 17.29 -4.63
C GLU A 98 8.54 15.81 -4.88
N LEU A 99 9.78 15.50 -5.24
CA LEU A 99 10.27 14.13 -5.41
C LEU A 99 10.12 13.34 -4.10
N LEU A 100 10.54 13.94 -2.97
CA LEU A 100 10.39 13.32 -1.66
C LEU A 100 8.91 13.09 -1.31
N LEU A 101 8.02 14.03 -1.60
CA LEU A 101 6.59 13.89 -1.33
C LEU A 101 6.01 12.70 -2.10
N ALA A 102 6.23 12.65 -3.41
CA ALA A 102 5.66 11.61 -4.26
C ALA A 102 6.23 10.22 -3.91
N THR A 103 7.54 10.12 -3.69
CA THR A 103 8.16 8.88 -3.23
C THR A 103 7.66 8.47 -1.84
N THR A 104 7.55 9.40 -0.88
CA THR A 104 7.04 9.07 0.46
C THR A 104 5.60 8.57 0.41
N ILE A 105 4.74 9.15 -0.44
CA ILE A 105 3.37 8.65 -0.63
C ILE A 105 3.39 7.19 -1.11
N HIS A 106 4.20 6.87 -2.13
CA HIS A 106 4.36 5.52 -2.67
C HIS A 106 4.84 4.52 -1.60
N GLU A 107 5.97 4.83 -0.96
CA GLU A 107 6.60 3.93 0.01
C GLU A 107 5.74 3.73 1.27
N VAL A 108 5.05 4.77 1.74
CA VAL A 108 4.10 4.62 2.86
C VAL A 108 2.93 3.71 2.46
N GLY A 109 2.51 3.71 1.19
CA GLY A 109 1.53 2.74 0.70
C GLY A 109 2.00 1.30 0.92
N HIS A 110 3.27 1.01 0.64
CA HIS A 110 3.88 -0.29 0.97
C HIS A 110 3.96 -0.55 2.47
N SER A 111 4.38 0.43 3.28
CA SER A 111 4.36 0.31 4.75
C SER A 111 2.98 0.00 5.32
N LEU A 112 1.92 0.52 4.67
CA LEU A 112 0.53 0.25 5.00
C LEU A 112 -0.01 -1.06 4.40
N GLY A 113 0.78 -1.78 3.59
CA GLY A 113 0.35 -3.04 3.01
C GLY A 113 -0.37 -2.92 1.66
N LEU A 114 -0.09 -1.90 0.84
CA LEU A 114 -0.48 -1.88 -0.58
C LEU A 114 0.60 -2.52 -1.47
N PRO A 115 0.24 -3.37 -2.44
CA PRO A 115 1.17 -3.83 -3.46
C PRO A 115 1.31 -2.77 -4.56
N HIS A 116 2.22 -2.99 -5.51
CA HIS A 116 2.25 -2.19 -6.74
C HIS A 116 0.97 -2.36 -7.56
N VAL A 117 0.60 -1.30 -8.29
CA VAL A 117 -0.40 -1.33 -9.36
C VAL A 117 0.34 -1.20 -10.69
N LEU A 118 0.44 -2.28 -11.47
CA LEU A 118 1.31 -2.33 -12.66
C LEU A 118 0.63 -1.89 -13.97
N ASP A 119 -0.69 -1.88 -13.98
CA ASP A 119 -1.57 -1.63 -15.13
C ASP A 119 -2.15 -0.20 -15.17
N ASP A 120 -1.88 0.65 -14.17
CA ASP A 120 -2.30 2.05 -14.15
C ASP A 120 -1.13 3.00 -13.79
N PRO A 121 -0.49 3.66 -14.78
CA PRO A 121 0.60 4.60 -14.51
C PRO A 121 0.17 5.85 -13.74
N ASN A 122 -1.14 6.11 -13.59
CA ASN A 122 -1.63 7.22 -12.76
C ASN A 122 -1.67 6.86 -11.27
N SER A 123 -1.58 5.59 -10.90
CA SER A 123 -1.62 5.16 -9.51
C SER A 123 -0.39 5.67 -8.75
N VAL A 124 -0.61 6.11 -7.51
CA VAL A 124 0.49 6.39 -6.57
C VAL A 124 1.29 5.14 -6.23
N MET A 125 0.74 3.95 -6.45
CA MET A 125 1.40 2.64 -6.28
C MET A 125 1.98 2.08 -7.58
N TYR A 126 2.03 2.85 -8.67
CA TYR A 126 2.77 2.44 -9.87
C TYR A 126 4.28 2.53 -9.59
N PRO A 127 5.09 1.49 -9.91
CA PRO A 127 6.48 1.35 -9.44
C PRO A 127 7.49 2.32 -10.08
N VAL A 128 7.07 3.09 -11.08
CA VAL A 128 7.91 4.12 -11.71
C VAL A 128 7.29 5.46 -11.43
N LEU A 129 8.05 6.37 -10.84
CA LEU A 129 7.56 7.71 -10.59
C LEU A 129 7.34 8.45 -11.93
N VAL A 130 6.10 8.85 -12.19
CA VAL A 130 5.71 9.61 -13.37
C VAL A 130 4.88 10.82 -12.99
N GLU A 131 4.99 11.88 -13.76
CA GLU A 131 4.23 13.10 -13.51
C GLU A 131 2.71 12.84 -13.61
N GLY A 132 1.94 13.44 -12.69
CA GLY A 132 0.47 13.33 -12.69
C GLY A 132 -0.12 12.13 -11.94
N GLN A 133 0.72 11.33 -11.28
CA GLN A 133 0.26 10.30 -10.34
C GLN A 133 -0.63 10.89 -9.24
N ARG A 134 -1.66 10.14 -8.88
CA ARG A 134 -2.71 10.52 -7.92
C ARG A 134 -3.31 9.28 -7.28
N PHE A 135 -3.96 9.44 -6.14
CA PHE A 135 -4.73 8.35 -5.53
C PHE A 135 -5.85 7.93 -6.48
N THR A 136 -5.70 6.76 -7.09
CA THR A 136 -6.71 6.18 -7.99
C THR A 136 -7.83 5.54 -7.16
N PRO A 137 -9.01 5.27 -7.77
CA PRO A 137 -10.05 4.51 -7.11
C PRO A 137 -9.56 3.14 -6.59
N ARG A 138 -8.62 2.50 -7.30
CA ARG A 138 -8.01 1.24 -6.86
C ARG A 138 -7.19 1.42 -5.59
N ASP A 139 -6.29 2.42 -5.54
CA ASP A 139 -5.48 2.72 -4.35
C ASP A 139 -6.37 2.96 -3.12
N ILE A 140 -7.44 3.76 -3.30
CA ILE A 140 -8.40 4.12 -2.26
C ILE A 140 -9.17 2.88 -1.79
N GLN A 141 -9.69 2.07 -2.72
CA GLN A 141 -10.43 0.87 -2.36
C GLN A 141 -9.53 -0.13 -1.61
N THR A 142 -8.29 -0.32 -2.05
CA THR A 142 -7.35 -1.24 -1.40
C THR A 142 -7.03 -0.81 0.03
N ILE A 143 -6.71 0.47 0.27
CA ILE A 143 -6.44 0.95 1.63
C ILE A 143 -7.70 0.86 2.52
N GLN A 144 -8.88 1.13 1.97
CA GLN A 144 -10.14 1.05 2.72
C GLN A 144 -10.55 -0.38 3.06
N THR A 145 -10.23 -1.37 2.23
CA THR A 145 -10.45 -2.78 2.56
C THR A 145 -9.62 -3.21 3.78
N MET A 146 -8.43 -2.64 3.96
CA MET A 146 -7.53 -2.97 5.08
C MET A 146 -7.85 -2.20 6.35
N TYR A 147 -8.16 -0.90 6.25
CA TYR A 147 -8.27 -0.01 7.40
C TYR A 147 -9.64 0.65 7.57
N GLY A 148 -10.55 0.48 6.61
CA GLY A 148 -11.83 1.18 6.55
C GLY A 148 -11.73 2.58 5.95
N PRO A 149 -12.87 3.18 5.55
CA PRO A 149 -12.93 4.54 5.00
C PRO A 149 -12.50 5.57 6.04
N ALA A 150 -11.91 6.68 5.57
CA ALA A 150 -11.55 7.80 6.44
C ALA A 150 -12.75 8.24 7.30
N LEU A 151 -12.51 8.41 8.59
CA LEU A 151 -13.51 8.98 9.47
C LEU A 151 -13.75 10.42 9.04
N THR A 152 -14.90 10.70 8.44
CA THR A 152 -15.42 12.06 8.45
C THR A 152 -15.48 12.46 9.92
N ARG A 153 -14.65 13.41 10.35
CA ARG A 153 -14.86 14.16 11.60
C ARG A 153 -16.17 14.93 11.45
N HIS A 154 -17.28 14.21 11.54
CA HIS A 154 -18.58 14.78 11.79
C HIS A 154 -18.45 15.42 13.17
N ILE A 155 -18.21 16.73 13.21
CA ILE A 155 -18.68 17.55 14.31
C ILE A 155 -20.19 17.28 14.34
N ARG A 156 -20.62 16.32 15.15
CA ARG A 156 -22.04 16.01 15.33
C ARG A 156 -22.68 17.27 15.93
N PRO A 157 -23.59 17.97 15.24
CA PRO A 157 -24.53 18.82 15.95
C PRO A 157 -25.38 17.86 16.77
N SER A 158 -25.38 18.05 18.08
CA SER A 158 -26.21 17.26 18.98
C SER A 158 -27.70 17.63 18.78
N HIS A 159 -28.58 16.66 19.06
CA HIS A 159 -30.02 16.78 19.33
C HIS A 159 -30.99 16.88 18.12
N TYR A 160 -31.55 15.72 17.73
CA TYR A 160 -32.92 15.23 18.03
C TYR A 160 -33.51 14.42 16.85
N PRO A 161 -34.21 13.29 17.07
CA PRO A 161 -34.78 12.49 16.00
C PRO A 161 -36.18 13.00 15.60
N PRO A 162 -36.56 12.93 14.31
CA PRO A 162 -37.94 12.82 13.93
C PRO A 162 -38.32 11.40 13.54
N ASN A 163 -39.57 11.12 13.86
CA ASN A 163 -40.26 9.86 13.87
C ASN A 163 -40.50 9.30 12.46
N SER A 164 -40.80 8.00 12.45
CA SER A 164 -41.27 7.17 11.36
C SER A 164 -42.29 7.80 10.41
N THR A 165 -42.20 7.47 9.12
CA THR A 165 -43.37 6.99 8.35
C THR A 165 -42.94 6.17 7.14
N SER A 166 -43.51 4.98 7.05
CA SER A 166 -43.51 4.04 5.95
C SER A 166 -44.26 4.57 4.72
N SER A 167 -43.80 4.22 3.52
CA SER A 167 -44.72 3.95 2.40
C SER A 167 -44.10 2.99 1.40
N GLU A 168 -44.85 1.92 1.13
CA GLU A 168 -44.60 0.87 0.16
C GLU A 168 -44.51 1.40 -1.28
N GLY A 169 -43.72 0.71 -2.11
CA GLY A 169 -43.62 0.99 -3.55
C GLY A 169 -43.15 -0.26 -4.31
N ARG A 170 -44.12 -1.10 -4.64
CA ARG A 170 -44.02 -2.37 -5.38
C ARG A 170 -43.59 -2.16 -6.84
N SER A 171 -42.84 -3.13 -7.38
CA SER A 171 -43.03 -3.83 -8.68
C SER A 171 -41.79 -3.85 -9.59
N ARG A 172 -41.18 -5.04 -9.77
CA ARG A 172 -41.25 -5.88 -10.99
C ARG A 172 -40.07 -6.86 -11.03
N GLU A 173 -40.42 -8.13 -10.91
CA GLU A 173 -39.59 -9.26 -11.30
C GLU A 173 -39.53 -9.33 -12.83
N VAL A 174 -38.33 -9.55 -13.36
CA VAL A 174 -38.12 -10.13 -14.69
C VAL A 174 -37.03 -11.18 -14.50
N GLU A 175 -37.44 -12.44 -14.49
CA GLU A 175 -36.56 -13.57 -14.72
C GLU A 175 -36.24 -13.64 -16.21
N THR A 176 -34.96 -13.71 -16.53
CA THR A 176 -34.47 -14.26 -17.79
C THR A 176 -33.27 -15.14 -17.47
N HIS A 177 -33.50 -16.45 -17.58
CA HIS A 177 -32.46 -17.46 -17.71
C HIS A 177 -31.73 -17.25 -19.05
N SER A 178 -30.39 -17.23 -19.00
CA SER A 178 -29.54 -17.48 -20.16
C SER A 178 -28.53 -18.56 -19.79
N GLU A 179 -28.48 -19.56 -20.65
CA GLU A 179 -27.66 -20.78 -20.58
C GLU A 179 -26.19 -20.45 -20.86
N ASP A 180 -25.32 -21.07 -20.06
CA ASP A 180 -23.93 -21.49 -20.31
C ASP A 180 -23.02 -20.59 -21.19
N GLU A 181 -22.38 -19.62 -20.55
CA GLU A 181 -21.05 -19.14 -20.96
C GLU A 181 -20.05 -19.56 -19.89
N GLU A 182 -19.01 -20.30 -20.26
CA GLU A 182 -17.91 -20.69 -19.37
C GLU A 182 -17.29 -19.43 -18.73
N ASP A 183 -17.39 -19.34 -17.41
CA ASP A 183 -16.95 -18.20 -16.61
C ASP A 183 -15.42 -18.03 -16.71
N VAL A 184 -15.00 -17.08 -17.56
CA VAL A 184 -13.59 -16.74 -17.80
C VAL A 184 -12.98 -15.93 -16.62
N ASP A 185 -13.74 -15.72 -15.56
CA ASP A 185 -13.35 -14.90 -14.40
C ASP A 185 -13.22 -15.69 -13.08
N GLU A 186 -13.43 -17.01 -13.07
CA GLU A 186 -13.17 -17.79 -11.87
C GLU A 186 -11.67 -17.87 -11.54
N ILE A 187 -11.34 -17.62 -10.26
CA ILE A 187 -9.98 -17.76 -9.73
C ILE A 187 -9.57 -19.25 -9.81
N PRO A 188 -8.51 -19.61 -10.56
CA PRO A 188 -8.09 -20.99 -10.70
C PRO A 188 -7.70 -21.58 -9.35
N GLN A 189 -8.23 -22.77 -9.07
CA GLN A 189 -7.96 -23.48 -7.83
C GLN A 189 -6.51 -23.98 -7.80
N PRO A 190 -5.67 -23.55 -6.84
CA PRO A 190 -4.24 -23.88 -6.79
C PRO A 190 -3.89 -25.37 -6.91
N CYS A 191 -4.74 -26.24 -6.35
CA CYS A 191 -4.45 -27.67 -6.23
C CYS A 191 -5.07 -28.53 -7.34
N SER A 192 -5.99 -27.98 -8.15
CA SER A 192 -6.71 -28.72 -9.20
C SER A 192 -6.61 -28.09 -10.58
N SER A 193 -6.18 -26.83 -10.68
CA SER A 193 -5.88 -26.17 -11.95
C SER A 193 -4.42 -26.43 -12.37
N GLY A 194 -4.19 -26.59 -13.67
CA GLY A 194 -2.82 -26.63 -14.23
C GLY A 194 -2.22 -25.23 -14.35
N ALA A 195 -0.90 -25.14 -14.52
CA ALA A 195 -0.20 -23.88 -14.76
C ALA A 195 0.09 -23.66 -16.26
N ASP A 196 0.04 -22.41 -16.72
CA ASP A 196 0.44 -22.04 -18.08
C ASP A 196 1.95 -21.79 -18.16
N ALA A 197 2.53 -21.18 -17.11
CA ALA A 197 3.96 -20.98 -16.97
C ALA A 197 4.38 -20.93 -15.49
N ALA A 198 5.63 -21.29 -15.20
CA ALA A 198 6.25 -21.13 -13.89
C ALA A 198 7.70 -20.67 -14.04
N THR A 199 8.14 -19.69 -13.24
CA THR A 199 9.51 -19.15 -13.29
C THR A 199 10.06 -18.87 -11.88
N PRO A 200 11.33 -19.15 -11.61
CA PRO A 200 11.96 -18.75 -10.34
C PRO A 200 12.21 -17.23 -10.31
N TYR A 201 11.90 -16.58 -9.18
CA TYR A 201 12.21 -15.17 -8.95
C TYR A 201 12.54 -14.94 -7.47
N ARG A 202 13.68 -14.32 -7.17
CA ARG A 202 14.13 -13.98 -5.80
C ARG A 202 13.87 -15.08 -4.78
N SER A 203 14.35 -16.30 -5.06
CA SER A 203 14.21 -17.45 -4.15
C SER A 203 12.78 -18.02 -3.99
N GLU A 204 11.82 -17.59 -4.80
CA GLU A 204 10.43 -18.08 -4.87
C GLU A 204 10.10 -18.59 -6.28
N PHE A 205 8.92 -19.20 -6.46
CA PHE A 205 8.36 -19.47 -7.79
C PHE A 205 7.17 -18.56 -8.07
N ILE A 206 7.12 -18.02 -9.28
CA ILE A 206 5.97 -17.29 -9.80
C ILE A 206 5.24 -18.24 -10.75
N ILE A 207 3.96 -18.51 -10.49
CA ILE A 207 3.10 -19.38 -11.30
C ILE A 207 2.04 -18.52 -11.98
N PHE A 208 1.83 -18.73 -13.27
CA PHE A 208 0.84 -18.02 -14.09
C PHE A 208 -0.26 -18.97 -14.57
N LYS A 209 -1.52 -18.55 -14.44
CA LYS A 209 -2.68 -19.22 -15.04
C LYS A 209 -3.69 -18.20 -15.53
N ASN A 210 -3.96 -18.15 -16.83
CA ASN A 210 -4.79 -17.13 -17.46
C ASN A 210 -4.29 -15.72 -17.06
N LYS A 211 -5.13 -14.94 -16.37
CA LYS A 211 -4.80 -13.60 -15.85
C LYS A 211 -4.26 -13.59 -14.41
N TRP A 212 -4.17 -14.76 -13.77
CA TRP A 212 -3.83 -14.92 -12.36
C TRP A 212 -2.35 -15.27 -12.19
N LEU A 213 -1.78 -14.74 -11.11
CA LEU A 213 -0.39 -14.96 -10.71
C LEU A 213 -0.38 -15.38 -9.24
N TRP A 214 0.39 -16.41 -8.93
CA TRP A 214 0.70 -16.79 -7.55
C TRP A 214 2.20 -16.78 -7.30
N ARG A 215 2.58 -16.38 -6.10
CA ARG A 215 3.91 -16.52 -5.55
C ARG A 215 3.92 -17.73 -4.63
N VAL A 216 4.76 -18.70 -4.95
CA VAL A 216 5.02 -19.85 -4.09
C VAL A 216 6.32 -19.59 -3.33
N LEU A 217 6.17 -19.40 -2.03
CA LEU A 217 7.25 -19.18 -1.09
C LEU A 217 8.04 -20.48 -0.87
N LYS A 218 9.26 -20.36 -0.32
CA LYS A 218 10.13 -21.52 -0.02
C LYS A 218 9.50 -22.54 0.93
N ASN A 219 8.58 -22.11 1.79
CA ASN A 219 7.85 -22.96 2.73
C ASN A 219 6.66 -23.70 2.06
N GLY A 220 6.43 -23.51 0.74
CA GLY A 220 5.34 -24.12 -0.01
C GLY A 220 4.01 -23.36 0.09
N GLU A 221 3.97 -22.22 0.80
CA GLU A 221 2.81 -21.35 0.87
C GLU A 221 2.61 -20.59 -0.44
N MET A 222 1.35 -20.45 -0.85
CA MET A 222 0.96 -19.78 -2.08
C MET A 222 0.15 -18.52 -1.76
N ILE A 223 0.62 -17.39 -2.28
CA ILE A 223 0.06 -16.04 -2.09
C ILE A 223 -0.22 -15.37 -3.42
#